data_AF-A0A7J8XCU9-F1
#
_entry.id   AF-A0A7J8XCU9-F1
#
_cell.length_a   1.000
_cell.length_b   1.000
_cell.length_c   1.000
_cell.angle_alpha   90.00
_cell.angle_beta   90.00
_cell.angle_gamma   90.00
#
_symmetry.space_group_name_H-M   'P 1'
#
loop_
_entity.id
_entity.type
_entity.pdbx_description
1 polymer ?
#
loop_
_entity_poly.entity_id
_entity_poly.type
_entity_poly.pdbx_seq_one_letter_code
_entity_poly.pdbx_strand_id
1 'polypeptide(L)'
;SPSAPRRGRAVREAADRALAVAAKGRTRWSRAILTSRVKLKFRKEKGQRSGSVSAATVIGVTGRNRSRKQRFSVLKLKAKSVQRKVKVIGRLVPGCRKQPLAVILEEATDYIAALEMQVRAMSALADLLSGSGSATSSSPPTSQ
;
A
#
# COMPACT_ATOMS: atom_id res chain seq x y z
N SER A 1 5.75 20.08 -21.11
CA SER A 1 5.21 18.72 -21.28
C SER A 1 5.55 17.85 -20.09
N PRO A 2 4.58 17.20 -19.42
CA PRO A 2 4.90 16.07 -18.54
C PRO A 2 4.07 14.83 -18.89
N SER A 3 4.66 13.88 -19.61
CA SER A 3 4.09 12.55 -19.88
C SER A 3 4.55 11.46 -18.89
N ALA A 4 5.14 11.82 -17.75
CA ALA A 4 5.77 10.86 -16.83
C ALA A 4 5.06 10.65 -15.47
N PRO A 5 3.81 10.15 -15.41
CA PRO A 5 3.28 9.49 -14.20
C PRO A 5 3.23 7.95 -14.30
N ARG A 6 3.50 7.37 -15.49
CA ARG A 6 3.36 5.92 -15.74
C ARG A 6 4.58 5.08 -15.35
N ARG A 7 5.79 5.55 -15.65
CA ARG A 7 7.04 4.79 -15.36
C ARG A 7 7.27 4.60 -13.86
N GLY A 8 7.13 5.67 -13.05
CA GLY A 8 7.34 5.58 -11.59
C GLY A 8 6.37 4.63 -10.88
N ARG A 9 5.10 4.56 -11.33
CA ARG A 9 4.14 3.57 -10.80
C ARG A 9 4.53 2.14 -11.15
N ALA A 10 4.99 1.89 -12.38
CA ALA A 10 5.40 0.55 -12.79
C ALA A 10 6.61 0.05 -11.97
N VAL A 11 7.60 0.93 -11.74
CA VAL A 11 8.78 0.62 -10.92
C VAL A 11 8.36 0.29 -9.48
N ARG A 12 7.51 1.12 -8.88
CA ARG A 12 6.99 0.88 -7.52
C ARG A 12 6.24 -0.45 -7.44
N GLU A 13 5.34 -0.72 -8.38
CA GLU A 13 4.60 -1.98 -8.41
C GLU A 13 5.47 -3.21 -8.67
N ALA A 14 6.57 -3.08 -9.41
CA ALA A 14 7.53 -4.16 -9.62
C ALA A 14 8.30 -4.45 -8.32
N ALA A 15 8.76 -3.40 -7.65
CA ALA A 15 9.47 -3.52 -6.38
C ALA A 15 8.58 -4.12 -5.27
N ASP A 16 7.34 -3.63 -5.13
CA ASP A 16 6.37 -4.16 -4.16
C ASP A 16 6.05 -5.64 -4.44
N ARG A 17 5.99 -6.05 -5.73
CA ARG A 17 5.77 -7.45 -6.12
C ARG A 17 6.98 -8.33 -5.83
N ALA A 18 8.20 -7.88 -6.15
CA ALA A 18 9.42 -8.62 -5.85
C ALA A 18 9.54 -8.89 -4.33
N LEU A 19 9.26 -7.86 -3.53
CA LEU A 19 9.23 -7.93 -2.07
C LEU A 19 8.13 -8.90 -1.57
N ALA A 20 6.93 -8.88 -2.16
CA ALA A 20 5.86 -9.80 -1.80
C ALA A 20 6.16 -11.27 -2.17
N VAL A 21 6.83 -11.50 -3.30
CA VAL A 21 7.29 -12.83 -3.73
C VAL A 21 8.38 -13.35 -2.80
N ALA A 22 9.34 -12.50 -2.40
CA ALA A 22 10.38 -12.85 -1.44
C ALA A 22 9.80 -13.28 -0.08
N ALA A 23 8.72 -12.65 0.35
CA ALA A 23 7.98 -13.04 1.56
C ALA A 23 7.16 -14.35 1.41
N LYS A 24 7.13 -14.96 0.22
CA LYS A 24 6.47 -16.24 -0.10
C LYS A 24 4.99 -16.31 0.31
N GLY A 25 4.30 -15.17 0.38
CA GLY A 25 2.89 -15.11 0.79
C GLY A 25 2.63 -15.49 2.26
N ARG A 26 3.66 -15.52 3.13
CA ARG A 26 3.49 -15.87 4.55
C ARG A 26 2.74 -14.79 5.32
N THR A 27 3.04 -13.53 5.03
CA THR A 27 2.42 -12.36 5.68
C THR A 27 1.09 -11.99 5.01
N ARG A 28 0.21 -11.28 5.71
CA ARG A 28 -1.04 -10.79 5.10
C ARG A 28 -0.76 -9.70 4.08
N TRP A 29 0.24 -8.85 4.35
CA TRP A 29 0.60 -7.79 3.42
C TRP A 29 1.11 -8.34 2.08
N SER A 30 1.88 -9.44 2.09
CA SER A 30 2.38 -10.06 0.84
C SER A 30 1.24 -10.68 0.02
N ARG A 31 0.34 -11.43 0.67
CA ARG A 31 -0.88 -11.97 0.05
C ARG A 31 -1.77 -10.86 -0.52
N ALA A 32 -1.90 -9.74 0.20
CA ALA A 32 -2.68 -8.60 -0.25
C ALA A 32 -2.10 -7.96 -1.51
N ILE A 33 -0.77 -7.84 -1.62
CA ILE A 33 -0.09 -7.33 -2.82
C ILE A 33 -0.30 -8.29 -3.99
N LEU A 34 -0.05 -9.59 -3.82
CA LEU A 34 -0.18 -10.60 -4.87
C LEU A 34 -1.62 -10.69 -5.42
N THR A 35 -2.63 -10.61 -4.55
CA THR A 35 -4.05 -10.74 -4.94
C THR A 35 -4.71 -9.43 -5.38
N SER A 36 -4.05 -8.27 -5.20
CA SER A 36 -4.62 -6.94 -5.48
C SER A 36 -5.04 -6.74 -6.94
N ARG A 37 -4.28 -7.28 -7.91
CA ARG A 37 -4.56 -7.16 -9.35
C ARG A 37 -5.66 -8.09 -9.82
N VAL A 38 -5.75 -9.28 -9.22
CA VAL A 38 -6.85 -10.24 -9.47
C VAL A 38 -8.18 -9.57 -9.12
N LYS A 39 -8.27 -8.96 -7.93
CA LYS A 39 -9.45 -8.16 -7.55
C LYS A 39 -9.67 -6.93 -8.45
N LEU A 40 -8.64 -6.28 -8.95
CA LEU A 40 -8.81 -5.11 -9.83
C LEU A 40 -9.38 -5.51 -11.20
N LYS A 41 -8.98 -6.66 -11.76
CA LYS A 41 -9.55 -7.17 -13.01
C LYS A 41 -11.04 -7.51 -12.85
N PHE A 42 -11.39 -8.21 -11.78
CA PHE A 42 -12.80 -8.50 -11.46
C PHE A 42 -13.64 -7.25 -11.13
N ARG A 43 -13.02 -6.18 -10.59
CA ARG A 43 -13.69 -4.88 -10.39
C ARG A 43 -13.85 -4.09 -11.69
N LYS A 44 -12.91 -4.22 -12.64
CA LYS A 44 -12.97 -3.55 -13.94
C LYS A 44 -14.13 -4.10 -14.79
N GLU A 45 -14.41 -5.38 -14.70
CA GLU A 45 -15.57 -6.01 -15.36
C GLU A 45 -16.91 -5.55 -14.78
N LYS A 46 -16.99 -5.38 -13.45
CA LYS A 46 -18.21 -4.88 -12.79
C LYS A 46 -18.44 -3.37 -12.98
N GLY A 47 -17.38 -2.59 -13.22
CA GLY A 47 -17.44 -1.13 -13.40
C GLY A 47 -17.88 -0.67 -14.79
N GLN A 48 -17.81 -1.52 -15.82
CA GLN A 48 -18.28 -1.19 -17.18
C GLN A 48 -19.82 -1.32 -17.33
N ARG A 49 -20.51 -1.90 -16.35
CA ARG A 49 -21.99 -1.96 -16.29
C ARG A 49 -22.62 -0.94 -15.32
N SER A 50 -21.81 -0.11 -14.66
CA SER A 50 -22.29 0.87 -13.66
C SER A 50 -21.80 2.27 -14.03
N GLY A 51 -22.04 2.64 -15.28
CA GLY A 51 -21.90 4.00 -15.78
C GLY A 51 -23.25 4.54 -16.19
N SER A 52 -24.15 4.76 -15.22
CA SER A 52 -25.33 5.65 -15.30
C SER A 52 -26.24 5.31 -14.12
N VAL A 53 -26.27 6.19 -13.11
CA VAL A 53 -27.45 6.85 -12.51
C VAL A 53 -27.14 7.28 -11.07
N SER A 54 -27.10 8.59 -10.89
CA SER A 54 -27.53 9.21 -9.62
C SER A 54 -29.05 9.24 -9.65
N ALA A 55 -29.72 8.72 -8.62
CA ALA A 55 -31.00 9.24 -8.08
C ALA A 55 -31.64 8.27 -7.07
N ALA A 56 -32.10 8.83 -5.96
CA ALA A 56 -33.35 8.56 -5.24
C ALA A 56 -33.63 7.13 -4.72
N THR A 57 -33.67 6.93 -3.40
CA THR A 57 -34.88 7.00 -2.53
C THR A 57 -35.73 5.74 -2.56
N VAL A 58 -35.66 4.93 -1.48
CA VAL A 58 -36.80 4.28 -0.76
C VAL A 58 -36.25 3.79 0.60
N ILE A 59 -36.43 4.47 1.74
CA ILE A 59 -37.52 4.45 2.74
C ILE A 59 -37.93 3.05 3.28
N GLY A 60 -37.80 2.93 4.61
CA GLY A 60 -38.36 1.88 5.49
C GLY A 60 -37.24 1.21 6.31
N VAL A 61 -37.18 1.20 7.64
CA VAL A 61 -38.21 1.17 8.68
C VAL A 61 -37.57 1.53 10.05
N THR A 62 -38.37 2.19 10.91
CA THR A 62 -38.31 2.33 12.39
C THR A 62 -37.15 3.07 13.11
N GLY A 63 -37.54 4.02 13.99
CA GLY A 63 -36.80 4.21 15.25
C GLY A 63 -36.53 5.64 15.75
N ARG A 64 -37.60 6.41 16.03
CA ARG A 64 -37.78 7.27 17.22
C ARG A 64 -36.55 8.01 17.82
N ASN A 65 -36.57 9.32 17.62
CA ASN A 65 -35.94 10.43 18.37
C ASN A 65 -35.35 10.11 19.77
N ARG A 66 -34.13 10.58 20.05
CA ARG A 66 -33.71 11.18 21.35
C ARG A 66 -32.26 11.67 21.29
N SER A 67 -32.12 12.99 21.18
CA SER A 67 -30.94 13.75 21.57
C SER A 67 -30.44 13.33 22.95
N ARG A 68 -29.21 12.82 23.04
CA ARG A 68 -28.52 12.66 24.32
C ARG A 68 -27.15 13.31 24.22
N LYS A 69 -27.02 14.50 24.83
CA LYS A 69 -25.76 15.18 25.12
C LYS A 69 -24.77 14.15 25.69
N GLN A 70 -23.76 13.79 24.90
CA GLN A 70 -22.74 12.85 25.33
C GLN A 70 -21.64 13.62 26.04
N ARG A 71 -21.66 13.62 27.39
CA ARG A 71 -20.51 14.03 28.21
C ARG A 71 -19.32 13.14 27.84
N PHE A 72 -18.33 13.69 27.14
CA PHE A 72 -17.12 12.95 26.77
C PHE A 72 -16.20 12.86 27.99
N SER A 73 -16.01 11.66 28.54
CA SER A 73 -14.94 11.42 29.51
C SER A 73 -13.59 11.47 28.80
N VAL A 74 -12.58 12.03 29.45
CA VAL A 74 -11.22 12.19 28.90
C VAL A 74 -10.59 10.84 28.51
N LEU A 75 -10.95 9.77 29.22
CA LEU A 75 -10.59 8.38 28.91
C LEU A 75 -11.14 7.92 27.54
N LYS A 76 -12.37 8.33 27.19
CA LYS A 76 -12.99 8.04 25.88
C LYS A 76 -12.37 8.85 24.74
N LEU A 77 -11.77 10.01 25.03
CA LEU A 77 -11.03 10.81 24.05
C LEU A 77 -9.70 10.12 23.68
N LYS A 78 -8.95 9.62 24.67
CA LYS A 78 -7.72 8.84 24.43
C LYS A 78 -7.99 7.54 23.66
N ALA A 79 -9.05 6.80 24.02
CA ALA A 79 -9.44 5.61 23.27
C ALA A 79 -9.75 5.96 21.80
N LYS A 80 -10.43 7.08 21.53
CA LYS A 80 -10.71 7.54 20.17
C LYS A 80 -9.46 7.96 19.39
N SER A 81 -8.46 8.56 20.02
CA SER A 81 -7.22 8.97 19.35
C SER A 81 -6.37 7.77 18.95
N VAL A 82 -6.25 6.75 19.81
CA VAL A 82 -5.61 5.47 19.50
C VAL A 82 -6.32 4.80 18.33
N GLN A 83 -7.64 4.71 18.37
CA GLN A 83 -8.43 4.11 17.26
C GLN A 83 -8.25 4.85 15.93
N ARG A 84 -8.09 6.19 15.94
CA ARG A 84 -7.76 6.95 14.72
C ARG A 84 -6.39 6.57 14.18
N LYS A 85 -5.36 6.51 15.03
CA LYS A 85 -3.99 6.12 14.63
C LYS A 85 -3.97 4.68 14.08
N VAL A 86 -4.64 3.75 14.73
CA VAL A 86 -4.78 2.36 14.25
C VAL A 86 -5.43 2.30 12.87
N LYS A 87 -6.48 3.10 12.63
CA LYS A 87 -7.12 3.21 11.30
C LYS A 87 -6.21 3.82 10.24
N VAL A 88 -5.23 4.64 10.61
CA VAL A 88 -4.22 5.16 9.68
C VAL A 88 -3.23 4.06 9.34
N ILE A 89 -2.66 3.39 10.34
CA ILE A 89 -1.69 2.29 10.13
C ILE A 89 -2.33 1.17 9.30
N GLY A 90 -3.54 0.73 9.63
CA GLY A 90 -4.26 -0.28 8.85
C GLY A 90 -4.61 0.13 7.42
N ARG A 91 -4.51 1.41 7.05
CA ARG A 91 -4.62 1.87 5.65
C ARG A 91 -3.29 1.91 4.92
N LEU A 92 -2.18 2.08 5.64
CA LEU A 92 -0.82 2.11 5.11
C LEU A 92 -0.30 0.71 4.81
N VAL A 93 -0.53 -0.23 5.72
CA VAL A 93 -0.08 -1.62 5.55
C VAL A 93 -1.05 -2.37 4.63
N PRO A 94 -0.57 -2.98 3.53
CA PRO A 94 -1.41 -3.78 2.64
C PRO A 94 -2.15 -4.88 3.42
N GLY A 95 -3.44 -5.07 3.14
CA GLY A 95 -4.24 -6.14 3.78
C GLY A 95 -4.69 -5.88 5.22
N CYS A 96 -4.24 -4.80 5.88
CA CYS A 96 -4.52 -4.56 7.30
C CYS A 96 -5.76 -3.67 7.58
N ARG A 97 -6.62 -3.45 6.56
CA ARG A 97 -7.84 -2.65 6.75
C ARG A 97 -8.83 -3.40 7.64
N LYS A 98 -9.31 -2.73 8.69
CA LYS A 98 -10.31 -3.24 9.65
C LYS A 98 -9.87 -4.49 10.43
N GLN A 99 -8.56 -4.69 10.60
CA GLN A 99 -7.99 -5.77 11.43
C GLN A 99 -7.88 -5.37 12.91
N PRO A 100 -7.73 -6.33 13.84
CA PRO A 100 -7.46 -6.03 15.25
C PRO A 100 -6.08 -5.40 15.44
N LEU A 101 -5.91 -4.64 16.53
CA LEU A 101 -4.69 -3.88 16.82
C LEU A 101 -3.41 -4.74 16.80
N ALA A 102 -3.43 -5.90 17.45
CA ALA A 102 -2.26 -6.79 17.53
C ALA A 102 -1.74 -7.17 16.13
N VAL A 103 -2.63 -7.68 15.28
CA VAL A 103 -2.32 -8.05 13.89
C VAL A 103 -1.82 -6.85 13.08
N ILE A 104 -2.38 -5.65 13.30
CA ILE A 104 -1.92 -4.44 12.59
C ILE A 104 -0.48 -4.10 12.96
N LEU A 105 -0.10 -4.23 14.23
CA LEU A 105 1.24 -3.88 14.70
C LEU A 105 2.29 -4.91 14.25
N GLU A 106 1.97 -6.21 14.35
CA GLU A 106 2.83 -7.29 13.84
C GLU A 106 3.11 -7.10 12.34
N GLU A 107 2.05 -6.99 11.53
CA GLU A 107 2.19 -6.82 10.08
C GLU A 107 2.83 -5.48 9.70
N ALA A 108 2.63 -4.42 10.49
CA ALA A 108 3.31 -3.14 10.28
C ALA A 108 4.82 -3.26 10.50
N THR A 109 5.23 -3.98 11.53
CA THR A 109 6.66 -4.17 11.87
C THR A 109 7.35 -4.94 10.75
N ASP A 110 6.74 -6.04 10.28
CA ASP A 110 7.24 -6.81 9.14
C ASP A 110 7.29 -5.97 7.85
N TYR A 111 6.27 -5.15 7.59
CA TYR A 111 6.22 -4.34 6.38
C TYR A 111 7.25 -3.20 6.39
N ILE A 112 7.57 -2.62 7.55
CA ILE A 112 8.66 -1.63 7.70
C ILE A 112 9.98 -2.28 7.29
N ALA A 113 10.33 -3.44 7.87
CA ALA A 113 11.58 -4.13 7.54
C ALA A 113 11.68 -4.46 6.04
N ALA A 114 10.56 -4.88 5.44
CA ALA A 114 10.50 -5.14 4.01
C ALA A 114 10.74 -3.87 3.18
N LEU A 115 10.07 -2.75 3.50
CA LEU A 115 10.26 -1.47 2.81
C LEU A 115 11.70 -0.96 2.91
N GLU A 116 12.33 -1.12 4.07
CA GLU A 116 13.74 -0.78 4.22
C GLU A 116 14.65 -1.63 3.32
N MET A 117 14.39 -2.94 3.22
CA MET A 117 15.13 -3.81 2.30
C MET A 117 14.95 -3.36 0.85
N GLN A 118 13.75 -2.96 0.46
CA GLN A 118 13.48 -2.41 -0.87
C GLN A 118 14.27 -1.13 -1.13
N VAL A 119 14.31 -0.20 -0.17
CA VAL A 119 15.09 1.04 -0.30
C VAL A 119 16.58 0.72 -0.41
N ARG A 120 17.13 -0.12 0.47
CA ARG A 120 18.55 -0.53 0.44
C ARG A 120 18.92 -1.17 -0.91
N ALA A 121 18.10 -2.09 -1.41
CA ALA A 121 18.34 -2.73 -2.70
C ALA A 121 18.26 -1.75 -3.87
N MET A 122 17.27 -0.85 -3.89
CA MET A 122 17.13 0.14 -4.96
C MET A 122 18.26 1.17 -4.95
N SER A 123 18.75 1.57 -3.78
CA SER A 123 19.94 2.41 -3.63
C SER A 123 21.18 1.71 -4.19
N ALA A 124 21.44 0.47 -3.80
CA ALA A 124 22.59 -0.29 -4.32
C ALA A 124 22.54 -0.44 -5.85
N LEU A 125 21.37 -0.69 -6.44
CA LEU A 125 21.22 -0.72 -7.90
C LEU A 125 21.48 0.64 -8.55
N ALA A 126 21.03 1.74 -7.94
CA ALA A 126 21.31 3.09 -8.44
C ALA A 126 22.79 3.44 -8.36
N ASP A 127 23.49 3.04 -7.30
CA ASP A 127 24.92 3.25 -7.12
C ASP A 127 25.73 2.48 -8.17
N LEU A 128 25.39 1.20 -8.40
CA LEU A 128 26.01 0.37 -9.43
C LEU A 128 25.78 0.95 -10.84
N LEU A 129 24.56 1.40 -11.15
CA LEU A 129 24.24 1.99 -12.46
C LEU A 129 24.89 3.37 -12.66
N SER A 130 25.08 4.14 -11.59
CA SER A 130 25.74 5.44 -11.64
C SER A 130 27.27 5.31 -11.75
N GLY A 131 27.86 4.31 -11.10
CA GLY A 131 29.29 4.01 -11.18
C GLY A 131 29.72 3.28 -12.46
N SER A 132 28.83 2.51 -13.08
CA SER A 132 29.10 1.75 -14.32
C SER A 132 29.29 2.63 -15.57
N GLY A 133 28.92 3.93 -15.50
CA GLY A 133 29.19 4.90 -16.56
C GLY A 133 30.68 5.30 -16.70
N SER A 134 31.54 4.96 -15.75
CA SER A 134 32.96 5.35 -15.77
C SER A 134 33.93 4.25 -16.22
N ALA A 135 33.47 3.00 -16.38
CA ALA A 135 34.37 1.85 -16.58
C ALA A 135 34.62 1.43 -18.04
N THR A 136 34.10 2.15 -19.04
CA THR A 136 34.22 1.76 -20.46
C THR A 136 35.28 2.53 -21.28
N SER A 137 36.27 3.17 -20.64
CA SER A 137 37.35 3.88 -21.36
C SER A 137 38.77 3.32 -21.17
N SER A 138 38.94 2.07 -20.74
CA SER A 138 40.25 1.41 -20.78
C SER A 138 40.43 0.63 -22.09
N SER A 139 40.93 1.30 -23.11
CA SER A 139 41.46 0.69 -24.35
C SER A 139 42.52 -0.37 -24.01
N PRO A 140 42.59 -1.50 -24.75
CA PRO A 140 43.64 -2.49 -24.54
C PRO A 140 45.00 -1.96 -25.04
N PRO A 141 46.12 -2.29 -24.37
CA PRO A 141 47.44 -1.97 -24.90
C PRO A 141 47.75 -2.88 -26.09
N THR A 142 47.92 -2.29 -27.28
CA THR A 142 48.60 -2.93 -28.41
C THR A 142 50.10 -2.97 -28.12
N SER A 143 50.64 -4.14 -27.82
CA SER A 143 52.08 -4.39 -27.85
C SER A 143 52.46 -4.94 -29.23
N GLN A 144 53.37 -4.22 -29.87
CA GLN A 144 54.18 -4.65 -31.01
C GLN A 144 55.16 -5.76 -30.61
#